data_AF-A0A5M9UJ31-F1
#
_entry.id   AF-A0A5M9UJ31-F1
#
_cell.length_a   1.000
_cell.length_b   1.000
_cell.length_c   1.000
_cell.angle_alpha   90.00
_cell.angle_beta   90.00
_cell.angle_gamma   90.00
#
_symmetry.space_group_name_H-M   'P 1'
#
loop_
_entity.id
_entity.type
_entity.pdbx_description
1 polymer ?
#
loop_
_entity_poly.entity_id
_entity_poly.type
_entity_poly.pdbx_seq_one_letter_code
_entity_poly.pdbx_strand_id
1 'polypeptide(L)'
;MLGNGWLFFICHFVNKNLTGGENVRVEAETLVRIRAVYGLSQTELAALCNVSVAYINMIERGKRAVPDTIRRKVASEFTRLDEAIEDPVWEALGKAEVARRKIRGADATIND
;
A
#
# COMPACT_ATOMS: atom_id res chain seq x y z
N MET A 1 21.85 3.45 12.08
CA MET A 1 21.86 3.59 10.60
C MET A 1 21.57 2.23 10.00
N LEU A 2 20.31 1.88 9.79
CA LEU A 2 19.96 0.72 8.95
C LEU A 2 19.94 1.25 7.53
N GLY A 3 20.96 0.91 6.74
CA GLY A 3 21.15 1.44 5.39
C GLY A 3 19.99 1.09 4.45
N ASN A 4 19.85 1.88 3.40
CA ASN A 4 18.79 1.85 2.37
C ASN A 4 18.52 0.47 1.75
N GLY A 5 19.39 -0.52 1.98
CA GLY A 5 19.19 -1.92 1.59
C GLY A 5 17.93 -2.57 2.18
N TRP A 6 17.53 -2.26 3.41
CA TRP A 6 16.30 -2.85 3.99
C TRP A 6 15.03 -2.39 3.29
N LEU A 7 14.97 -1.10 2.92
CA LEU A 7 13.85 -0.53 2.16
C LEU A 7 13.79 -1.11 0.74
N PHE A 8 14.96 -1.27 0.10
CA PHE A 8 15.09 -1.93 -1.20
C PHE A 8 14.53 -3.37 -1.16
N PHE A 9 14.88 -4.16 -0.15
CA PHE A 9 14.35 -5.53 0.00
C PHE A 9 12.83 -5.57 0.17
N ILE A 10 12.25 -4.65 0.95
CA ILE A 10 10.80 -4.61 1.15
C ILE A 10 10.07 -4.16 -0.11
N CYS A 11 10.51 -3.09 -0.77
CA CYS A 11 9.87 -2.64 -2.00
C CYS A 11 10.00 -3.67 -3.11
N HIS A 12 11.18 -4.29 -3.29
CA HIS A 12 11.36 -5.37 -4.27
C HIS A 12 10.43 -6.56 -3.98
N PHE A 13 10.28 -6.95 -2.70
CA PHE A 13 9.33 -7.98 -2.30
C PHE A 13 7.88 -7.59 -2.66
N VAL A 14 7.45 -6.38 -2.30
CA VAL A 14 6.07 -5.95 -2.56
C VAL A 14 5.84 -5.86 -4.06
N ASN A 15 6.76 -5.27 -4.82
CA ASN A 15 6.65 -5.14 -6.27
C ASN A 15 6.51 -6.52 -6.94
N LYS A 16 7.35 -7.50 -6.57
CA LYS A 16 7.24 -8.88 -7.07
C LYS A 16 5.85 -9.51 -6.84
N ASN A 17 5.16 -9.12 -5.76
CA ASN A 17 3.81 -9.60 -5.46
C ASN A 17 2.69 -8.79 -6.13
N LEU A 18 2.99 -7.58 -6.64
CA LEU A 18 2.04 -6.70 -7.32
C LEU A 18 2.14 -6.72 -8.85
N THR A 19 3.31 -7.01 -9.44
CA THR A 19 3.56 -6.92 -10.90
C THR A 19 3.59 -8.25 -11.65
N GLY A 20 3.17 -9.35 -11.01
CA GLY A 20 2.96 -10.64 -11.68
C GLY A 20 1.64 -10.66 -12.45
N GLY A 21 1.69 -10.50 -13.77
CA GLY A 21 0.53 -10.64 -14.66
C GLY A 21 -0.33 -11.88 -14.36
N GLU A 22 -1.64 -11.69 -14.45
CA GLU A 22 -2.72 -12.69 -14.28
C GLU A 22 -2.91 -13.34 -12.89
N ASN A 23 -1.98 -13.20 -11.92
CA ASN A 23 -2.18 -13.67 -10.54
C ASN A 23 -1.45 -12.79 -9.51
N VAL A 24 -2.07 -11.65 -9.16
CA VAL A 24 -1.60 -10.79 -8.06
C VAL A 24 -1.74 -11.53 -6.71
N ARG A 25 -0.62 -11.87 -6.09
CA ARG A 25 -0.57 -12.56 -4.78
C ARG A 25 -0.44 -11.55 -3.65
N VAL A 26 -1.49 -10.74 -3.44
CA VAL A 26 -1.59 -9.87 -2.25
C VAL A 26 -2.12 -10.67 -1.08
N GLU A 27 -1.21 -11.21 -0.27
CA GLU A 27 -1.53 -11.85 1.00
C GLU A 27 -1.54 -10.84 2.15
N ALA A 28 -2.00 -11.27 3.34
CA ALA A 28 -2.09 -10.43 4.53
C ALA A 28 -0.75 -9.78 4.89
N GLU A 29 0.35 -10.52 4.78
CA GLU A 29 1.70 -10.00 5.02
C GLU A 29 2.09 -8.91 4.02
N THR A 30 1.68 -9.04 2.75
CA THR A 30 1.92 -8.04 1.72
C THR A 30 1.22 -6.72 2.07
N LEU A 31 0.00 -6.77 2.61
CA LEU A 31 -0.72 -5.57 3.07
C LEU A 31 -0.01 -4.85 4.21
N VAL A 32 0.48 -5.60 5.22
CA VAL A 32 1.26 -5.03 6.33
C VAL A 32 2.52 -4.32 5.81
N ARG A 33 3.24 -4.95 4.87
CA ARG A 33 4.46 -4.39 4.28
C ARG A 33 4.17 -3.14 3.45
N ILE A 34 3.10 -3.14 2.64
CA ILE A 34 2.62 -1.97 1.90
C ILE A 34 2.35 -0.81 2.88
N ARG A 35 1.61 -1.06 3.96
CA ARG A 35 1.36 -0.02 4.97
C ARG A 35 2.63 0.54 5.58
N ALA A 36 3.59 -0.33 5.91
CA ALA A 36 4.86 0.09 6.49
C ALA A 36 5.69 0.96 5.52
N VAL A 37 5.74 0.58 4.24
CA VAL A 37 6.44 1.34 3.19
C VAL A 37 5.81 2.72 2.98
N TYR A 38 4.49 2.77 2.88
CA TYR A 38 3.73 4.00 2.60
C TYR A 38 3.34 4.79 3.86
N GLY A 39 3.74 4.34 5.05
CA GLY A 39 3.39 4.99 6.31
C GLY A 39 1.88 5.06 6.58
N LEU A 40 1.10 4.12 6.04
CA LEU A 40 -0.36 4.08 6.19
C LEU A 40 -0.74 3.44 7.52
N SER A 41 -1.73 3.99 8.21
CA SER A 41 -2.49 3.33 9.28
C SER A 41 -3.46 2.28 8.72
N GLN A 42 -3.98 1.38 9.57
CA GLN A 42 -5.04 0.45 9.16
C GLN A 42 -6.29 1.19 8.71
N THR A 43 -6.58 2.34 9.33
CA THR A 43 -7.71 3.20 8.96
C THR A 43 -7.55 3.79 7.56
N GLU A 44 -6.37 4.30 7.23
CA GLU A 44 -6.09 4.85 5.89
C GLU A 44 -6.14 3.75 4.81
N LEU A 45 -5.61 2.55 5.08
CA LEU A 45 -5.73 1.42 4.16
C LEU A 45 -7.20 0.96 4.01
N ALA A 46 -7.95 0.94 5.10
CA ALA A 46 -9.37 0.57 5.09
C ALA A 46 -10.20 1.55 4.25
N ALA A 47 -9.95 2.86 4.41
CA ALA A 47 -10.57 3.91 3.61
C ALA A 47 -10.22 3.75 2.12
N LEU A 48 -8.94 3.55 1.79
CA LEU A 48 -8.48 3.32 0.41
C LEU A 48 -9.12 2.09 -0.23
N CYS A 49 -9.37 1.04 0.56
CA CYS A 49 -10.02 -0.19 0.10
C CYS A 49 -11.56 -0.15 0.22
N ASN A 50 -12.15 0.94 0.71
CA ASN A 50 -13.58 1.06 1.03
C ASN A 50 -14.13 -0.10 1.88
N VAL A 51 -13.45 -0.42 2.98
CA VAL A 51 -13.84 -1.45 3.95
C VAL A 51 -13.71 -0.93 5.37
N SER A 52 -14.21 -1.68 6.35
CA SER A 52 -14.02 -1.30 7.77
C SER A 52 -12.59 -1.58 8.25
N VAL A 53 -12.13 -0.78 9.21
CA VAL A 53 -10.82 -0.98 9.87
C VAL A 53 -10.74 -2.35 10.53
N ALA A 54 -11.84 -2.81 11.13
CA ALA A 54 -11.93 -4.14 11.73
C ALA A 54 -11.73 -5.26 10.69
N TYR A 55 -12.17 -5.05 9.44
CA TYR A 55 -11.96 -6.00 8.36
C TYR A 55 -10.49 -6.12 7.97
N ILE A 56 -9.80 -4.99 7.81
CA ILE A 56 -8.34 -4.95 7.59
C ILE A 56 -7.60 -5.63 8.76
N ASN A 57 -7.98 -5.35 10.01
CA ASN A 57 -7.36 -5.98 11.18
C ASN A 57 -7.54 -7.52 11.18
N MET A 58 -8.72 -8.03 10.81
CA MET A 58 -8.93 -9.48 10.68
C MET A 58 -8.04 -10.09 9.60
N ILE A 59 -7.85 -9.39 8.48
CA ILE A 59 -6.99 -9.83 7.39
C ILE A 59 -5.53 -9.87 7.85
N GLU A 60 -4.99 -8.76 8.38
CA GLU A 60 -3.59 -8.67 8.82
C GLU A 60 -3.24 -9.68 9.92
N ARG A 61 -4.22 -10.09 10.74
CA ARG A 61 -4.06 -11.13 11.77
C ARG A 61 -4.24 -12.57 11.24
N GLY A 62 -4.44 -12.75 9.95
CA GLY A 62 -4.66 -14.05 9.32
C GLY A 62 -6.03 -14.68 9.64
N LYS A 63 -6.95 -13.93 10.25
CA LYS A 63 -8.31 -14.40 10.57
C LYS A 63 -9.22 -14.42 9.35
N ARG A 64 -8.86 -13.70 8.28
CA ARG A 64 -9.53 -13.73 6.98
C ARG A 64 -8.50 -13.66 5.85
N ALA A 65 -8.80 -14.35 4.75
CA ALA A 65 -8.05 -14.21 3.51
C ALA A 65 -8.29 -12.83 2.88
N VAL A 66 -7.31 -12.35 2.11
CA VAL A 66 -7.47 -11.11 1.33
C VAL A 66 -8.43 -11.37 0.16
N PRO A 67 -9.59 -10.70 0.10
CA PRO A 67 -10.53 -10.84 -1.01
C PRO A 67 -9.98 -10.19 -2.27
N ASP A 68 -10.37 -10.70 -3.43
CA ASP A 68 -9.85 -10.24 -4.73
C ASP A 68 -10.10 -8.75 -4.98
N THR A 69 -11.19 -8.18 -4.45
CA THR A 69 -11.47 -6.74 -4.50
C THR A 69 -10.38 -5.90 -3.85
N ILE A 70 -9.88 -6.32 -2.68
CA ILE A 70 -8.76 -5.66 -2.01
C ILE A 70 -7.46 -5.90 -2.78
N ARG A 71 -7.23 -7.13 -3.28
CA ARG A 71 -6.03 -7.45 -4.07
C ARG A 71 -5.89 -6.52 -5.28
N ARG A 72 -6.97 -6.38 -6.07
CA ARG A 72 -7.00 -5.51 -7.26
C ARG A 72 -6.84 -4.04 -6.91
N LYS A 73 -7.53 -3.55 -5.87
CA LYS A 73 -7.44 -2.15 -5.44
C LYS A 73 -6.01 -1.81 -5.01
N VAL A 74 -5.44 -2.63 -4.14
CA VAL A 74 -4.05 -2.47 -3.66
C VAL A 74 -3.05 -2.57 -4.82
N ALA A 75 -3.22 -3.53 -5.73
CA ALA A 75 -2.40 -3.58 -6.94
C ALA A 75 -2.46 -2.26 -7.69
N SER A 76 -3.67 -1.80 -8.07
CA SER A 76 -3.84 -0.59 -8.88
C SER A 76 -3.23 0.68 -8.26
N GLU A 77 -3.27 0.82 -6.93
CA GLU A 77 -2.77 2.00 -6.22
C GLU A 77 -1.24 1.98 -6.04
N PHE A 78 -0.63 0.79 -6.05
CA PHE A 78 0.77 0.58 -5.67
C PHE A 78 1.62 -0.16 -6.74
N THR A 79 1.16 -0.29 -7.99
CA THR A 79 1.84 -0.99 -9.10
C THR A 79 3.28 -0.52 -9.38
N ARG A 80 3.70 0.66 -8.92
CA ARG A 80 5.01 1.28 -9.25
C ARG A 80 5.79 1.66 -7.99
N LEU A 81 6.18 0.66 -7.22
CA LEU A 81 6.96 0.84 -6.00
C LEU A 81 8.43 1.18 -6.24
N ASP A 82 9.01 0.76 -7.37
CA ASP A 82 10.43 0.99 -7.66
C ASP A 82 10.71 2.49 -7.93
N GLU A 83 9.79 3.17 -8.61
CA GLU A 83 9.86 4.62 -8.87
C GLU A 83 9.80 5.45 -7.57
N ALA A 84 9.19 4.90 -6.52
CA ALA A 84 9.10 5.54 -5.21
C ALA A 84 10.40 5.45 -4.38
N ILE A 85 11.35 4.59 -4.74
CA ILE A 85 12.62 4.45 -4.00
C ILE A 85 13.62 5.52 -4.45
N GLU A 86 13.56 5.93 -5.72
CA GLU A 86 14.49 6.90 -6.31
C GLU A 86 14.02 8.36 -6.20
N ASP A 87 12.80 8.62 -5.73
CA ASP A 87 12.30 9.99 -5.60
C ASP A 87 12.91 10.67 -4.35
N PRO A 88 13.73 11.74 -4.50
CA PRO A 88 14.21 12.53 -3.36
C PRO A 88 13.06 13.18 -2.56
N VAL A 89 11.85 13.26 -3.13
CA VAL A 89 10.64 13.72 -2.45
C VAL A 89 10.14 12.70 -1.41
N TRP A 90 10.40 11.39 -1.57
CA TRP A 90 9.99 10.36 -0.61
C TRP A 90 10.76 10.42 0.71
N GLU A 91 12.03 10.83 0.69
CA GLU A 91 12.80 11.13 1.91
C GLU A 91 12.35 12.47 2.53
N ALA A 92 12.01 13.47 1.70
CA ALA A 92 11.74 14.84 2.15
C ALA A 92 10.31 15.09 2.68
N LEU A 93 9.27 14.48 2.11
CA LEU A 93 7.87 14.76 2.47
C LEU A 93 7.31 13.90 3.60
N GLY A 94 8.02 12.86 4.04
CA GLY A 94 7.52 11.92 5.04
C GLY A 94 6.42 11.04 4.46
N LYS A 95 6.67 9.73 4.47
CA LYS A 95 5.92 8.66 3.77
C LYS A 95 4.38 8.77 3.83
N ALA A 96 3.83 9.30 4.93
CA ALA A 96 2.40 9.48 5.11
C ALA A 96 1.79 10.64 4.30
N GLU A 97 2.52 11.73 4.03
CA GLU A 97 1.97 12.93 3.38
C GLU A 97 1.70 12.71 1.89
N VAL A 98 2.56 11.97 1.20
CA VAL A 98 2.36 11.61 -0.22
C VAL A 98 1.11 10.73 -0.38
N ALA A 99 0.91 9.77 0.53
CA ALA A 99 -0.27 8.94 0.55
C ALA A 99 -1.54 9.75 0.87
N ARG A 100 -1.48 10.66 1.85
CA ARG A 100 -2.58 11.57 2.21
C ARG A 100 -2.98 12.50 1.08
N ARG A 101 -2.01 13.01 0.30
CA ARG A 101 -2.29 13.86 -0.87
C ARG A 101 -3.05 13.11 -1.98
N LYS A 102 -2.71 11.84 -2.22
CA LYS A 102 -3.46 11.00 -3.18
C LYS A 102 -4.90 10.73 -2.72
N ILE A 103 -5.09 10.47 -1.42
CA ILE A 103 -6.44 10.28 -0.85
C ILE A 103 -7.25 11.58 -0.95
N ARG A 104 -6.66 12.73 -0.59
CA ARG A 104 -7.33 14.04 -0.68
C ARG A 104 -7.63 14.46 -2.13
N GLY A 105 -6.79 14.09 -3.08
CA GLY A 105 -7.03 14.35 -4.51
C GLY A 105 -8.16 13.53 -5.12
N ALA A 106 -8.41 12.31 -4.62
CA ALA A 106 -9.52 11.46 -5.08
C ALA A 106 -10.90 11.93 -4.57
N ASP A 107 -10.94 12.60 -3.41
CA ASP A 107 -12.16 13.19 -2.82
C ASP A 107 -12.57 14.49 -3.53
N ALA A 108 -11.61 15.22 -4.11
CA ALA A 108 -11.85 16.47 -4.82
C ALA A 108 -12.59 16.31 -6.16
N THR A 109 -12.71 15.09 -6.69
CA THR A 109 -13.34 14.79 -7.99
C THR A 109 -14.77 14.25 -7.89
N ILE A 110 -15.40 14.25 -6.70
CA ILE A 110 -16.78 13.74 -6.50
C ILE A 110 -17.84 14.86 -6.51
N ASN A 111 -17.46 16.13 -6.56
CA ASN A 111 -18.41 17.23 -6.78
C ASN A 111 -18.13 17.93 -8.10
N ASP A 112 -18.81 17.48 -9.16
CA ASP A 112 -19.43 18.29 -10.22
C ASP A 112 -20.56 17.46 -10.88
#